data_AF-I6YMA2-F1
#
_entry.id   AF-I6YMA2-F1
#
_cell.length_a   1.000
_cell.length_b   1.000
_cell.length_c   1.000
_cell.angle_alpha   90.00
_cell.angle_beta   90.00
_cell.angle_gamma   90.00
#
_symmetry.space_group_name_H-M   'P 1'
#
loop_
_entity.id
_entity.type
_entity.pdbx_description
1 polymer ?
#
loop_
_entity_poly.entity_id
_entity_poly.type
_entity_poly.pdbx_seq_one_letter_code
_entity_poly.pdbx_strand_id
1 'polypeptide(L)'
;MLGAKIFLTAVSGVGGLIGYTSFSIPKWDPPNIWRIRANSKFYLTTCSNRARLDDGKLENAEGSDKEWVYSDLLIYLIVKNSGEINEGSELQLWGEGNYTKFKGPKVYIPEKYGIQNLQDKLNDDGDDSKFDLTIEGESNRLGEISAGTNSQQYGDFIKCKKKLFKFEKYPKPETRIKDIKLKDVLFSLKDCGENNYKGVRGCSIEIKSTGKQTTKQLTWNELKPIVLID
;
A
#
# COMPACT_ATOMS: atom_id res chain seq x y z
N MET A 1 22.14 67.15 10.84
CA MET A 1 23.26 66.45 11.51
C MET A 1 22.82 66.09 12.92
N LEU A 2 23.13 64.84 13.34
CA LEU A 2 22.86 64.19 14.64
C LEU A 2 21.36 63.94 14.93
N GLY A 3 20.88 62.72 15.22
CA GLY A 3 21.54 61.47 15.59
C GLY A 3 20.69 60.80 16.67
N ALA A 4 19.61 60.11 16.30
CA ALA A 4 18.79 59.38 17.25
C ALA A 4 19.32 57.95 17.42
N LYS A 5 19.89 57.70 18.61
CA LYS A 5 20.42 56.41 19.06
C LYS A 5 19.31 55.36 19.12
N ILE A 6 19.59 54.22 18.50
CA ILE A 6 18.84 52.97 18.58
C ILE A 6 18.90 52.47 20.03
N PHE A 7 17.75 52.37 20.70
CA PHE A 7 17.59 51.52 21.89
C PHE A 7 16.96 50.19 21.43
N LEU A 8 17.81 49.17 21.25
CA LEU A 8 17.38 47.77 21.13
C LEU A 8 17.18 47.23 22.55
N THR A 9 15.96 47.31 23.06
CA THR A 9 15.55 46.49 24.20
C THR A 9 14.96 45.19 23.66
N ALA A 10 15.78 44.14 23.63
CA ALA A 10 15.34 42.78 23.45
C ALA A 10 14.56 42.36 24.70
N VAL A 11 13.23 42.47 24.65
CA VAL A 11 12.35 41.78 25.59
C VAL A 11 12.01 40.44 24.95
N SER A 12 12.73 39.42 25.40
CA SER A 12 12.39 38.02 25.21
C SER A 12 11.01 37.76 25.81
N GLY A 13 10.00 37.62 24.96
CA GLY A 13 8.66 37.21 25.31
C GLY A 13 7.98 36.74 24.04
N VAL A 14 7.70 35.44 23.96
CA VAL A 14 7.22 34.74 22.77
C VAL A 14 5.87 35.32 22.32
N GLY A 15 5.90 36.31 21.44
CA GLY A 15 4.78 36.73 20.62
C GLY A 15 4.73 35.83 19.38
N GLY A 16 3.99 34.73 19.46
CA GLY A 16 3.68 33.87 18.33
C GLY A 16 2.26 34.12 17.84
N LEU A 17 2.15 35.03 16.87
CA LEU A 17 0.98 35.39 16.07
C LEU A 17 -0.13 34.32 15.99
N ILE A 18 -1.35 34.71 16.37
CA ILE A 18 -2.59 34.07 15.92
C ILE A 18 -2.74 34.41 14.43
N GLY A 19 -2.07 33.62 13.58
CA GLY A 19 -2.26 33.64 12.14
C GLY A 19 -3.41 32.72 11.77
N TYR A 20 -4.62 33.25 11.67
CA TYR A 20 -5.65 32.65 10.82
C TYR A 20 -5.16 32.74 9.38
N THR A 21 -4.36 31.76 8.96
CA THR A 21 -4.26 31.46 7.54
C THR A 21 -5.61 30.85 7.17
N SER A 22 -6.46 31.63 6.51
CA SER A 22 -7.51 31.10 5.65
C SER A 22 -6.85 30.25 4.58
N PHE A 23 -6.52 29.01 4.91
CA PHE A 23 -6.31 27.98 3.91
C PHE A 23 -7.70 27.77 3.30
N SER A 24 -7.92 28.38 2.13
CA SER A 24 -8.87 27.82 1.18
C SER A 24 -8.51 26.33 1.06
N ILE A 25 -9.31 25.48 1.70
CA ILE A 25 -9.12 24.04 1.76
C ILE A 25 -8.82 23.60 0.31
N PRO A 26 -7.61 23.10 0.00
CA PRO A 26 -7.44 22.36 -1.24
C PRO A 26 -8.53 21.30 -1.18
N LYS A 27 -9.40 21.22 -2.18
CA LYS A 27 -10.40 20.15 -2.26
C LYS A 27 -9.63 18.84 -2.43
N TRP A 28 -9.09 18.32 -1.34
CA TRP A 28 -8.43 17.02 -1.28
C TRP A 28 -9.46 16.02 -1.74
N ASP A 29 -9.17 15.37 -2.85
CA ASP A 29 -10.06 14.34 -3.35
C ASP A 29 -10.09 13.18 -2.34
N PRO A 30 -11.25 12.52 -2.15
CA PRO A 30 -11.37 11.47 -1.18
C PRO A 30 -10.51 10.26 -1.57
N PRO A 31 -10.22 9.34 -0.63
CA PRO A 31 -9.28 8.23 -0.84
C PRO A 31 -9.63 7.28 -2.00
N ASN A 32 -10.85 7.34 -2.53
CA ASN A 32 -11.29 6.54 -3.67
C ASN A 32 -11.15 7.26 -5.02
N ILE A 33 -10.64 8.50 -5.06
CA ILE A 33 -10.44 9.27 -6.29
C ILE A 33 -8.96 9.35 -6.61
N TRP A 34 -8.62 9.07 -7.87
CA TRP A 34 -7.26 9.13 -8.37
C TRP A 34 -7.16 10.04 -9.59
N ARG A 35 -6.44 11.15 -9.49
CA ARG A 35 -6.07 11.98 -10.65
C ARG A 35 -4.72 11.53 -11.17
N ILE A 36 -4.67 10.87 -12.32
CA ILE A 36 -3.43 10.26 -12.82
C ILE A 36 -2.31 11.28 -13.09
N ARG A 37 -2.64 12.48 -13.60
CA ARG A 37 -1.62 13.51 -13.88
C ARG A 37 -1.08 14.21 -12.63
N ALA A 38 -1.93 14.42 -11.62
CA ALA A 38 -1.52 15.04 -10.36
C ALA A 38 -0.89 14.04 -9.39
N ASN A 39 -1.32 12.77 -9.45
CA ASN A 39 -0.88 11.68 -8.59
C ASN A 39 -0.36 10.55 -9.46
N SER A 40 0.95 10.32 -9.48
CA SER A 40 1.53 9.17 -10.20
C SER A 40 1.20 7.83 -9.56
N LYS A 41 0.76 7.83 -8.30
CA LYS A 41 0.45 6.64 -7.50
C LYS A 41 -0.94 6.76 -6.87
N PHE A 42 -1.70 5.69 -6.93
CA PHE A 42 -2.95 5.55 -6.20
C PHE A 42 -2.76 4.69 -4.95
N TYR A 43 -2.52 5.34 -3.82
CA TYR A 43 -2.30 4.65 -2.55
C TYR A 43 -3.58 3.98 -2.05
N LEU A 44 -3.51 2.67 -1.82
CA LEU A 44 -4.65 1.85 -1.40
C LEU A 44 -4.63 1.58 0.11
N THR A 45 -3.51 1.07 0.62
CA THR A 45 -3.36 0.70 2.05
C THR A 45 -1.90 0.64 2.45
N THR A 46 -1.64 0.53 3.75
CA THR A 46 -0.36 0.06 4.29
C THR A 46 -0.53 -1.37 4.78
N CYS A 47 0.46 -2.22 4.55
CA CYS A 47 0.57 -3.52 5.19
C CYS A 47 1.85 -3.56 6.02
N SER A 48 1.77 -4.13 7.22
CA SER A 48 2.82 -4.03 8.22
C SER A 48 3.06 -5.38 8.88
N ASN A 49 4.34 -5.68 9.15
CA ASN A 49 4.74 -6.72 10.08
C ASN A 49 5.36 -6.09 11.33
N ARG A 50 4.93 -6.54 12.48
CA ARG A 50 5.39 -6.09 13.80
C ARG A 50 5.56 -7.33 14.66
N ALA A 51 6.61 -7.35 15.48
CA ALA A 51 6.68 -8.34 16.54
C ALA A 51 5.43 -8.22 17.43
N ARG A 52 4.79 -9.36 17.72
CA ARG A 52 3.68 -9.40 18.68
C ARG A 52 4.24 -9.11 20.06
N LEU A 53 3.62 -8.12 20.71
CA LEU A 53 3.70 -7.90 22.14
C LEU A 53 2.48 -8.61 22.73
N ASP A 54 2.58 -9.91 22.98
CA ASP A 54 1.65 -10.53 23.92
C ASP A 54 2.19 -10.21 25.32
N ASP A 55 1.32 -9.80 26.25
CA ASP A 55 1.64 -9.47 27.66
C ASP A 55 2.76 -8.44 27.95
N GLY A 56 3.22 -7.71 26.93
CA GLY A 56 4.35 -6.77 27.05
C GLY A 56 5.71 -7.43 26.80
N LYS A 57 5.75 -8.73 26.50
CA LYS A 57 6.93 -9.43 26.01
C LYS A 57 6.87 -9.55 24.50
N LEU A 58 7.96 -9.18 23.85
CA LEU A 58 8.17 -9.49 22.44
C LEU A 58 8.31 -11.02 22.35
N GLU A 59 7.30 -11.70 21.81
CA GLU A 59 7.26 -13.17 21.63
C GLU A 59 8.51 -13.71 20.89
N ASN A 60 9.23 -12.81 20.20
CA ASN A 60 10.45 -13.11 19.45
C ASN A 60 11.72 -12.42 19.97
N ALA A 61 11.70 -11.59 21.02
CA ALA A 61 12.89 -10.84 21.45
C ALA A 61 13.55 -11.30 22.75
N GLU A 62 12.87 -12.08 23.60
CA GLU A 62 13.49 -12.62 24.81
C GLU A 62 13.92 -14.07 24.60
N GLY A 63 15.23 -14.29 24.41
CA GLY A 63 15.86 -15.61 24.51
C GLY A 63 15.77 -16.55 23.30
N SER A 64 15.06 -16.17 22.23
CA SER A 64 15.00 -16.99 21.01
C SER A 64 15.97 -16.47 19.95
N ASP A 65 16.84 -17.34 19.42
CA ASP A 65 17.67 -17.09 18.22
C ASP A 65 16.84 -17.03 16.92
N LYS A 66 15.52 -16.86 17.02
CA LYS A 66 14.61 -16.83 15.89
C LYS A 66 14.76 -15.54 15.11
N GLU A 67 14.76 -15.67 13.80
CA GLU A 67 14.75 -14.55 12.88
C GLU A 67 13.32 -14.03 12.67
N TRP A 68 13.17 -12.72 12.64
CA TRP A 68 11.90 -12.07 12.33
C TRP A 68 12.10 -10.74 11.60
N VAL A 69 11.04 -10.27 10.94
CA VAL A 69 11.06 -9.06 10.10
C VAL A 69 10.10 -8.04 10.67
N TYR A 70 10.59 -6.82 10.89
CA TYR A 70 9.76 -5.63 11.01
C TYR A 70 9.62 -5.03 9.62
N SER A 71 8.41 -4.72 9.19
CA SER A 71 8.22 -4.12 7.86
C SER A 71 7.00 -3.23 7.76
N ASP A 72 7.10 -2.22 6.89
CA ASP A 72 6.00 -1.40 6.42
C ASP A 72 6.04 -1.34 4.91
N LEU A 73 4.91 -1.63 4.27
CA LEU A 73 4.77 -1.59 2.83
C LEU A 73 3.51 -0.81 2.46
N LEU A 74 3.68 0.31 1.80
CA LEU A 74 2.61 1.10 1.20
C LEU A 74 2.25 0.49 -0.14
N ILE A 75 1.00 0.06 -0.28
CA ILE A 75 0.47 -0.59 -1.47
C ILE A 75 -0.24 0.43 -2.33
N TYR A 76 0.09 0.48 -3.61
CA TYR A 76 -0.49 1.43 -4.56
C TYR A 76 -0.60 0.87 -5.97
N LEU A 77 -1.48 1.46 -6.78
CA LEU A 77 -1.55 1.22 -8.22
C LEU A 77 -0.80 2.32 -8.99
N ILE A 78 -0.16 1.94 -10.08
CA ILE A 78 0.38 2.84 -11.10
C ILE A 78 -0.06 2.40 -12.49
N VAL A 79 0.06 3.30 -13.47
CA VAL A 79 -0.11 2.95 -14.88
C VAL A 79 1.13 2.18 -15.34
N LYS A 80 0.94 1.02 -15.96
CA LYS A 80 2.04 0.11 -16.31
C LYS A 80 2.92 0.62 -17.46
N ASN A 81 2.31 1.28 -18.44
CA ASN A 81 3.00 1.78 -19.63
C ASN A 81 2.93 3.32 -19.71
N SER A 82 4.02 3.94 -20.17
CA SER A 82 4.03 5.36 -20.50
C SER A 82 3.36 5.57 -21.86
N GLY A 83 2.16 6.15 -21.88
CA GLY A 83 1.41 6.39 -23.11
C GLY A 83 0.16 7.22 -22.85
N GLU A 84 -0.66 7.38 -23.89
CA GLU A 84 -2.01 7.93 -23.71
C GLU A 84 -2.84 6.96 -22.85
N ILE A 85 -3.52 7.51 -21.85
CA ILE A 85 -4.26 6.74 -20.86
C ILE A 85 -5.73 6.79 -21.24
N ASN A 86 -6.32 5.62 -21.41
CA ASN A 86 -7.66 5.43 -21.94
C ASN A 86 -8.30 4.14 -21.39
N GLU A 87 -9.52 3.86 -21.85
CA GLU A 87 -10.21 2.58 -21.59
C GLU A 87 -9.30 1.39 -21.89
N GLY A 88 -9.19 0.44 -20.96
CA GLY A 88 -8.35 -0.75 -21.10
C GLY A 88 -6.87 -0.55 -20.75
N SER A 89 -6.43 0.68 -20.44
CA SER A 89 -5.07 0.91 -19.96
C SER A 89 -4.74 0.06 -18.73
N GLU A 90 -3.64 -0.68 -18.81
CA GLU A 90 -3.20 -1.59 -17.75
C GLU A 90 -2.62 -0.83 -16.55
N LEU A 91 -3.02 -1.26 -15.36
CA LEU A 91 -2.48 -0.82 -14.09
C LEU A 91 -1.66 -1.94 -13.45
N GLN A 92 -0.71 -1.55 -12.61
CA GLN A 92 0.17 -2.46 -11.91
C GLN A 92 0.15 -2.18 -10.41
N LEU A 93 0.13 -3.25 -9.61
CA LEU A 93 0.12 -3.21 -8.16
C LEU A 93 1.55 -3.24 -7.62
N TRP A 94 1.92 -2.20 -6.89
CA TRP A 94 3.25 -2.00 -6.34
C TRP A 94 3.21 -1.83 -4.82
N GLY A 95 4.35 -2.09 -4.20
CA GLY A 95 4.62 -1.82 -2.80
C GLY A 95 5.89 -1.00 -2.64
N GLU A 96 5.89 -0.01 -1.75
CA GLU A 96 7.12 0.68 -1.34
C GLU A 96 7.19 0.83 0.18
N GLY A 97 8.38 0.70 0.74
CA GLY A 97 8.57 0.92 2.17
C GLY A 97 9.81 0.26 2.73
N ASN A 98 9.82 0.07 4.04
CA ASN A 98 11.00 -0.30 4.80
C ASN A 98 10.87 -1.69 5.40
N TYR A 99 12.01 -2.35 5.56
CA TYR A 99 12.11 -3.54 6.38
C TYR A 99 13.40 -3.54 7.21
N THR A 100 13.33 -4.16 8.39
CA THR A 100 14.48 -4.42 9.28
C THR A 100 14.40 -5.87 9.71
N LYS A 101 15.52 -6.58 9.69
CA LYS A 101 15.56 -7.98 10.15
C LYS A 101 16.28 -8.12 11.47
N PHE A 102 15.72 -8.98 12.31
CA PHE A 102 16.15 -9.20 13.68
C PHE A 102 16.41 -10.68 13.93
N LYS A 103 17.40 -10.97 14.76
CA LYS A 103 17.66 -12.29 15.34
C LYS A 103 17.57 -12.13 16.85
N GLY A 104 16.50 -12.65 17.44
CA GLY A 104 16.12 -12.26 18.80
C GLY A 104 15.92 -10.74 18.90
N PRO A 105 16.55 -10.06 19.88
CA PRO A 105 16.45 -8.60 20.02
C PRO A 105 17.45 -7.83 19.13
N LYS A 106 18.39 -8.52 18.46
CA LYS A 106 19.48 -7.87 17.72
C LYS A 106 19.09 -7.65 16.27
N VAL A 107 19.29 -6.42 15.79
CA VAL A 107 19.23 -6.11 14.35
C VAL A 107 20.38 -6.81 13.64
N TYR A 108 20.09 -7.63 12.63
CA TYR A 108 21.11 -8.24 11.75
C TYR A 108 21.05 -7.72 10.31
N ILE A 109 19.92 -7.17 9.88
CA ILE A 109 19.84 -6.31 8.69
C ILE A 109 19.21 -4.98 9.14
N PRO A 110 19.95 -3.86 9.04
CA PRO A 110 19.41 -2.55 9.38
C PRO A 110 18.28 -2.15 8.44
N GLU A 111 17.56 -1.09 8.78
CA GLU A 111 16.45 -0.60 7.97
C GLU A 111 16.88 -0.38 6.51
N LYS A 112 16.13 -1.00 5.60
CA LYS A 112 16.31 -0.87 4.16
C LYS A 112 15.01 -0.47 3.52
N TYR A 113 15.08 0.51 2.63
CA TYR A 113 13.98 0.90 1.76
C TYR A 113 13.99 0.08 0.47
N GLY A 114 12.81 -0.29 -0.01
CA GLY A 114 12.65 -0.97 -1.29
C GLY A 114 11.34 -0.63 -1.98
N ILE A 115 11.32 -0.85 -3.29
CA ILE A 115 10.15 -0.76 -4.15
C ILE A 115 10.00 -2.11 -4.84
N GLN A 116 8.79 -2.66 -4.85
CA GLN A 116 8.49 -4.00 -5.37
C GLN A 116 7.26 -3.98 -6.27
N ASN A 117 7.36 -4.58 -7.46
CA ASN A 117 6.18 -4.97 -8.20
C ASN A 117 5.59 -6.21 -7.53
N LEU A 118 4.36 -6.11 -7.03
CA LEU A 118 3.71 -7.19 -6.29
C LEU A 118 3.16 -8.28 -7.22
N GLN A 119 3.17 -8.04 -8.52
CA GLN A 119 2.75 -8.99 -9.55
C GLN A 119 3.95 -9.67 -10.24
N ASP A 120 5.17 -9.49 -9.73
CA ASP A 120 6.36 -10.18 -10.23
C ASP A 120 6.33 -11.68 -9.97
N LYS A 121 7.06 -12.41 -10.81
CA LYS A 121 7.36 -13.85 -10.65
C LYS A 121 8.68 -14.04 -9.91
N LEU A 122 8.86 -15.19 -9.27
CA LEU A 122 10.19 -15.65 -8.85
C LEU A 122 10.97 -16.08 -10.10
N ASN A 123 12.25 -15.75 -10.20
CA ASN A 123 13.09 -16.19 -11.32
C ASN A 123 13.37 -17.71 -11.25
N ASP A 124 13.54 -18.30 -12.43
CA ASP A 124 13.79 -19.70 -12.80
C ASP A 124 12.56 -20.63 -12.88
N ASP A 125 12.14 -20.88 -14.13
CA ASP A 125 11.32 -21.98 -14.68
C ASP A 125 9.98 -22.38 -14.02
N GLY A 126 9.61 -21.74 -12.91
CA GLY A 126 8.36 -21.97 -12.18
C GLY A 126 7.26 -20.96 -12.50
N ASP A 127 6.00 -21.42 -12.44
CA ASP A 127 4.81 -20.56 -12.44
C ASP A 127 4.51 -20.00 -11.04
N ASP A 128 5.55 -19.53 -10.34
CA ASP A 128 5.46 -19.08 -8.95
C ASP A 128 5.51 -17.56 -8.83
N SER A 129 4.54 -17.04 -8.06
CA SER A 129 4.38 -15.62 -7.76
C SER A 129 5.40 -15.22 -6.70
N LYS A 130 5.93 -14.01 -6.75
CA LYS A 130 6.75 -13.49 -5.66
C LYS A 130 5.90 -13.15 -4.43
N PHE A 131 4.68 -12.67 -4.67
CA PHE A 131 3.74 -12.30 -3.62
C PHE A 131 2.38 -12.96 -3.79
N ASP A 132 1.79 -13.34 -2.65
CA ASP A 132 0.42 -13.83 -2.57
C ASP A 132 -0.43 -12.89 -1.72
N LEU A 133 -1.68 -12.73 -2.11
CA LEU A 133 -2.70 -12.05 -1.33
C LEU A 133 -3.60 -13.08 -0.66
N THR A 134 -3.64 -13.04 0.66
CA THR A 134 -4.53 -13.86 1.48
C THR A 134 -5.67 -13.03 2.04
N ILE A 135 -6.88 -13.57 2.03
CA ILE A 135 -8.05 -12.97 2.67
C ILE A 135 -8.43 -13.85 3.87
N GLU A 136 -8.30 -13.29 5.07
CA GLU A 136 -8.61 -13.97 6.33
C GLU A 136 -9.54 -13.11 7.18
N GLY A 137 -10.79 -13.57 7.35
CA GLY A 137 -11.83 -12.84 8.06
C GLY A 137 -12.02 -11.43 7.49
N GLU A 138 -11.72 -10.42 8.32
CA GLU A 138 -11.85 -9.00 8.00
C GLU A 138 -10.55 -8.33 7.54
N SER A 139 -9.49 -9.11 7.24
CA SER A 139 -8.20 -8.56 6.81
C SER A 139 -7.76 -9.11 5.46
N ASN A 140 -7.06 -8.28 4.69
CA ASN A 140 -6.14 -8.78 3.68
C ASN A 140 -4.74 -8.94 4.31
N ARG A 141 -3.99 -9.94 3.85
CA ARG A 141 -2.58 -10.16 4.17
C ARG A 141 -1.81 -10.31 2.87
N LEU A 142 -0.61 -9.73 2.83
CA LEU A 142 0.33 -9.90 1.73
C LEU A 142 1.47 -10.79 2.25
N GLY A 143 1.94 -11.75 1.46
CA GLY A 143 3.05 -12.62 1.86
C GLY A 143 4.07 -12.80 0.75
N GLU A 144 5.35 -12.78 1.09
CA GLU A 144 6.41 -13.17 0.16
C GLU A 144 6.55 -14.69 0.10
N ILE A 145 6.40 -15.25 -1.09
CA ILE A 145 6.68 -16.66 -1.32
C ILE A 145 8.20 -16.84 -1.42
N SER A 146 8.78 -17.57 -0.49
CA SER A 146 10.20 -17.94 -0.53
C SER A 146 10.54 -19.04 0.47
N ALA A 147 11.76 -19.60 0.39
CA ALA A 147 12.25 -20.68 1.25
C ALA A 147 12.65 -20.25 2.69
N GLY A 148 11.97 -19.24 3.27
CA GLY A 148 12.12 -18.83 4.66
C GLY A 148 12.54 -17.38 4.89
N THR A 149 12.58 -16.96 6.16
CA THR A 149 12.77 -15.54 6.59
C THR A 149 14.06 -14.90 6.08
N ASN A 150 15.09 -15.71 5.78
CA ASN A 150 16.35 -15.24 5.21
C ASN A 150 16.19 -14.64 3.80
N SER A 151 15.28 -15.18 2.98
CA SER A 151 15.03 -14.71 1.61
C SER A 151 13.87 -13.71 1.51
N GLN A 152 13.05 -13.57 2.55
CA GLN A 152 11.94 -12.60 2.61
C GLN A 152 12.46 -11.21 2.97
N GLN A 153 12.02 -10.16 2.27
CA GLN A 153 12.35 -8.78 2.64
C GLN A 153 11.37 -8.23 3.68
N TYR A 154 10.08 -8.38 3.43
CA TYR A 154 8.97 -7.83 4.21
C TYR A 154 8.31 -8.88 5.12
N GLY A 155 8.43 -10.17 4.79
CA GLY A 155 7.98 -11.29 5.63
C GLY A 155 7.00 -12.23 4.93
N ASP A 156 6.77 -13.38 5.57
CA ASP A 156 5.84 -14.42 5.14
C ASP A 156 4.38 -13.96 5.16
N PHE A 157 3.99 -13.14 6.15
CA PHE A 157 2.64 -12.59 6.28
C PHE A 157 2.67 -11.18 6.89
N ILE A 158 2.38 -10.17 6.07
CA ILE A 158 2.21 -8.79 6.51
C ILE A 158 0.73 -8.39 6.47
N LYS A 159 0.22 -7.82 7.56
CA LYS A 159 -1.21 -7.51 7.73
C LYS A 159 -1.53 -6.13 7.16
N CYS A 160 -2.52 -6.07 6.27
CA CYS A 160 -2.97 -4.80 5.70
C CYS A 160 -3.97 -4.10 6.62
N LYS A 161 -3.83 -2.78 6.77
CA LYS A 161 -4.71 -1.94 7.62
C LYS A 161 -6.17 -1.95 7.15
N LYS A 162 -6.38 -2.09 5.84
CA LYS A 162 -7.71 -2.12 5.22
C LYS A 162 -7.92 -3.42 4.46
N LYS A 163 -9.15 -3.95 4.50
CA LYS A 163 -9.62 -4.98 3.59
C LYS A 163 -10.08 -4.33 2.29
N LEU A 164 -9.16 -4.25 1.34
CA LEU A 164 -9.39 -3.70 0.01
C LEU A 164 -10.10 -4.67 -0.92
N PHE A 165 -9.83 -5.96 -0.75
CA PHE A 165 -10.28 -6.99 -1.67
C PHE A 165 -11.10 -8.07 -0.96
N LYS A 166 -11.98 -8.71 -1.73
CA LYS A 166 -12.74 -9.91 -1.38
C LYS A 166 -12.81 -10.86 -2.59
N PHE A 167 -13.14 -12.13 -2.36
CA PHE A 167 -13.42 -13.05 -3.45
C PHE A 167 -14.93 -13.05 -3.78
N GLU A 168 -15.27 -12.92 -5.06
CA GLU A 168 -16.66 -12.78 -5.53
C GLU A 168 -17.54 -13.97 -5.13
N LYS A 169 -17.06 -15.20 -5.34
CA LYS A 169 -17.81 -16.45 -5.10
C LYS A 169 -17.69 -17.00 -3.69
N TYR A 170 -17.10 -16.26 -2.76
CA TYR A 170 -16.88 -16.71 -1.38
C TYR A 170 -17.35 -15.69 -0.34
N PRO A 171 -18.65 -15.41 -0.26
CA PRO A 171 -19.21 -14.45 0.70
C PRO A 171 -19.26 -14.96 2.16
N LYS A 172 -19.06 -16.26 2.40
CA LYS A 172 -19.09 -16.84 3.75
C LYS A 172 -17.68 -16.96 4.36
N PRO A 173 -17.52 -16.65 5.66
CA PRO A 173 -16.25 -16.83 6.38
C PRO A 173 -16.06 -18.32 6.66
N GLU A 174 -15.76 -19.09 5.62
CA GLU A 174 -15.26 -20.45 5.82
C GLU A 174 -13.82 -20.36 6.33
N THR A 175 -13.51 -21.21 7.30
CA THR A 175 -12.25 -21.42 8.02
C THR A 175 -11.02 -21.74 7.14
N ARG A 176 -11.11 -21.56 5.82
CA ARG A 176 -10.03 -21.83 4.87
C ARG A 176 -9.41 -20.51 4.43
N ILE A 177 -8.12 -20.36 4.72
CA ILE A 177 -7.25 -19.35 4.14
C ILE A 177 -7.44 -19.40 2.62
N LYS A 178 -7.85 -18.27 2.03
CA LYS A 178 -7.98 -18.12 0.57
C LYS A 178 -6.89 -17.19 0.11
N ASP A 179 -5.90 -17.77 -0.54
CA ASP A 179 -4.79 -17.13 -1.21
C ASP A 179 -5.10 -16.92 -2.70
N ILE A 180 -4.51 -15.89 -3.30
CA ILE A 180 -4.38 -15.74 -4.74
C ILE A 180 -2.98 -15.25 -5.06
N LYS A 181 -2.38 -15.88 -6.09
CA LYS A 181 -1.10 -15.48 -6.67
C LYS A 181 -1.25 -14.13 -7.36
N LEU A 182 -0.59 -13.08 -6.87
CA LEU A 182 -0.78 -11.72 -7.39
C LEU A 182 -0.31 -11.57 -8.85
N LYS A 183 0.65 -12.37 -9.32
CA LYS A 183 1.02 -12.43 -10.75
C LYS A 183 -0.16 -12.78 -11.68
N ASP A 184 -1.18 -13.46 -11.15
CA ASP A 184 -2.35 -13.91 -11.92
C ASP A 184 -3.52 -12.92 -11.82
N VAL A 185 -3.35 -11.79 -11.12
CA VAL A 185 -4.34 -10.71 -11.02
C VAL A 185 -3.97 -9.60 -12.00
N LEU A 186 -4.94 -9.08 -12.74
CA LEU A 186 -4.79 -7.96 -13.65
C LEU A 186 -5.70 -6.80 -13.22
N PHE A 187 -5.19 -5.58 -13.35
CA PHE A 187 -5.92 -4.34 -13.11
C PHE A 187 -5.95 -3.53 -14.41
N SER A 188 -7.12 -2.99 -14.79
CA SER A 188 -7.25 -2.13 -15.97
C SER A 188 -8.31 -1.07 -15.77
N LEU A 189 -8.17 0.05 -16.49
CA LEU A 189 -9.23 1.06 -16.55
C LEU A 189 -10.43 0.54 -17.33
N LYS A 190 -11.63 0.85 -16.85
CA LYS A 190 -12.88 0.47 -17.49
C LYS A 190 -13.94 1.56 -17.32
N ASP A 191 -15.00 1.53 -18.12
CA ASP A 191 -16.17 2.40 -18.03
C ASP A 191 -15.78 3.89 -18.05
N CYS A 192 -14.76 4.23 -18.83
CA CYS A 192 -14.24 5.58 -18.98
C CYS A 192 -15.30 6.49 -19.60
N GLY A 193 -15.67 7.53 -18.86
CA GLY A 193 -16.70 8.49 -19.29
C GLY A 193 -18.06 8.28 -18.64
N GLU A 194 -18.29 7.12 -18.03
CA GLU A 194 -19.53 6.82 -17.31
C GLU A 194 -19.52 7.36 -15.88
N ASN A 195 -18.35 7.34 -15.23
CA ASN A 195 -18.21 7.88 -13.88
C ASN A 195 -17.99 9.40 -13.94
N ASN A 196 -18.73 10.15 -13.12
CA ASN A 196 -18.54 11.59 -12.99
C ASN A 196 -18.19 11.97 -11.55
N TYR A 197 -17.12 12.73 -11.38
CA TYR A 197 -16.76 13.31 -10.10
C TYR A 197 -16.50 14.81 -10.26
N LYS A 198 -17.32 15.63 -9.58
CA LYS A 198 -17.26 17.11 -9.65
C LYS A 198 -17.23 17.64 -11.09
N GLY A 199 -17.97 17.02 -12.02
CA GLY A 199 -18.03 17.42 -13.42
C GLY A 199 -16.93 16.84 -14.30
N VAL A 200 -15.93 16.16 -13.75
CA VAL A 200 -14.86 15.48 -14.51
C VAL A 200 -15.27 14.03 -14.76
N ARG A 201 -15.16 13.60 -16.02
CA ARG A 201 -15.37 12.21 -16.43
C ARG A 201 -14.20 11.35 -15.96
N GLY A 202 -14.50 10.15 -15.46
CA GLY A 202 -13.52 9.21 -14.97
C GLY A 202 -13.81 7.77 -15.40
N CYS A 203 -12.87 6.90 -15.07
CA CYS A 203 -12.93 5.46 -15.28
C CYS A 203 -13.06 4.73 -13.94
N SER A 204 -13.64 3.54 -13.96
CA SER A 204 -13.53 2.55 -12.89
C SER A 204 -12.21 1.76 -13.03
N ILE A 205 -11.88 0.95 -12.02
CA ILE A 205 -10.77 -0.01 -12.09
C ILE A 205 -11.35 -1.42 -12.05
N GLU A 206 -11.22 -2.15 -13.14
CA GLU A 206 -11.56 -3.57 -13.24
C GLU A 206 -10.44 -4.44 -12.68
N ILE A 207 -10.82 -5.53 -11.99
CA ILE A 207 -9.91 -6.57 -11.52
C ILE A 207 -10.27 -7.87 -12.23
N LYS A 208 -9.30 -8.56 -12.82
CA LYS A 208 -9.48 -9.87 -13.47
C LYS A 208 -8.48 -10.87 -12.89
N SER A 209 -8.95 -12.05 -12.50
CA SER A 209 -8.09 -13.19 -12.19
C SER A 209 -7.86 -14.01 -13.47
N THR A 210 -6.62 -14.42 -13.73
CA THR A 210 -6.22 -15.17 -14.93
C THR A 210 -5.66 -16.57 -14.56
N GLY A 211 -5.37 -17.39 -15.58
CA GLY A 211 -4.78 -18.72 -15.39
C GLY A 211 -5.70 -19.71 -14.68
N LYS A 212 -5.14 -20.58 -13.83
CA LYS A 212 -5.89 -21.59 -13.06
C LYS A 212 -6.71 -20.99 -11.90
N GLN A 213 -6.61 -19.69 -11.65
CA GLN A 213 -7.23 -18.96 -10.53
C GLN A 213 -8.59 -18.30 -10.90
N THR A 214 -9.16 -18.55 -12.08
CA THR A 214 -10.44 -17.95 -12.52
C THR A 214 -11.63 -18.25 -11.60
N THR A 215 -11.55 -19.31 -10.79
CA THR A 215 -12.55 -19.63 -9.76
C THR A 215 -12.43 -18.77 -8.49
N LYS A 216 -11.28 -18.15 -8.25
CA LYS A 216 -10.99 -17.19 -7.17
C LYS A 216 -10.97 -15.76 -7.72
N GLN A 217 -12.08 -15.31 -8.30
CA GLN A 217 -12.20 -13.96 -8.84
C GLN A 217 -12.10 -12.92 -7.70
N LEU A 218 -11.06 -12.09 -7.75
CA LEU A 218 -10.85 -10.99 -6.80
C LEU A 218 -11.70 -9.78 -7.21
N THR A 219 -12.28 -9.10 -6.23
CA THR A 219 -13.04 -7.86 -6.45
C THR A 219 -12.79 -6.88 -5.31
N TRP A 220 -13.11 -5.61 -5.53
CA TRP A 220 -13.07 -4.60 -4.48
C TRP A 220 -14.06 -4.95 -3.36
N ASN A 221 -13.65 -4.74 -2.10
CA ASN A 221 -14.51 -5.00 -0.95
C ASN A 221 -15.58 -3.90 -0.81
N GLU A 222 -15.15 -2.70 -0.39
CA GLU A 222 -15.97 -1.50 -0.22
C GLU A 222 -15.44 -0.30 -1.01
N LEU A 223 -14.17 -0.34 -1.41
CA LEU A 223 -13.55 0.71 -2.21
C LEU A 223 -14.17 0.73 -3.61
N LYS A 224 -14.54 1.91 -4.10
CA LYS A 224 -14.98 2.13 -5.48
C LYS A 224 -14.08 3.19 -6.11
N PRO A 225 -12.91 2.80 -6.66
CA PRO A 225 -11.99 3.73 -7.26
C PRO A 225 -12.62 4.44 -8.46
N ILE A 226 -12.44 5.76 -8.54
CA ILE A 226 -12.73 6.56 -9.73
C ILE A 226 -11.44 7.23 -10.15
N VAL A 227 -11.04 6.99 -11.40
CA VAL A 227 -9.81 7.47 -11.99
C VAL A 227 -10.12 8.62 -12.93
N LEU A 228 -9.59 9.79 -12.65
CA LEU A 228 -9.74 10.99 -13.46
C LEU A 228 -8.51 11.13 -14.35
N ILE A 229 -8.77 11.13 -15.65
CA ILE A 229 -7.78 11.37 -16.69
C ILE A 229 -7.92 12.84 -17.06
N ASP A 230 -7.16 13.69 -16.38
CA ASP A 230 -6.98 15.09 -16.76
C ASP A 230 -6.09 15.18 -18.00
#